data_AF-E4XRZ6-F1
#
_entry.id   AF-E4XRZ6-F1
#
_cell.length_a   1.000
_cell.length_b   1.000
_cell.length_c   1.000
_cell.angle_alpha   90.00
_cell.angle_beta   90.00
_cell.angle_gamma   90.00
#
_symmetry.space_group_name_H-M   'P 1'
#
loop_
_entity.id
_entity.type
_entity.pdbx_description
1 polymer ?
#
loop_
_entity_poly.entity_id
_entity_poly.type
_entity_poly.pdbx_seq_one_letter_code
_entity_poly.pdbx_strand_id
1 'polypeptide(L)'
;MADSKKCFYEILGVSQEAEEDEIQAAFEASKQAFEVSKTAFEVLNDPKKRGAYDRQKENEKIDILEKLEEQNLIHIRDRIFGALDDRDIHNCSQVSKSWQNFMKTIRHVRKKKLRMEMGEIGGAGHFWGNDKRTYYGGERDLMGEKELKKVLRLLAAGEKTINLKFSWSQNLEVAEAGWTIKFKTAYKDFGGDGKYFYLWIANKEGGAKFKATAQKIHPWTGEEANRRELQSEKDGTRQRIKYEKVADYGFVRFNLTFL
;
A
#
# COMPACT_ATOMS: atom_id res chain seq x y z
N MET A 1 32.94 49.61 39.73
CA MET A 1 32.03 48.56 40.26
C MET A 1 30.67 49.22 40.40
N ALA A 2 29.72 48.94 39.51
CA ALA A 2 28.40 49.57 39.56
C ALA A 2 27.51 48.77 40.52
N ASP A 3 27.37 49.28 41.74
CA ASP A 3 26.42 48.79 42.74
C ASP A 3 25.01 49.25 42.33
N SER A 4 24.32 48.41 41.56
CA SER A 4 22.92 48.58 41.20
C SER A 4 22.13 47.52 41.97
N LYS A 5 21.62 47.89 43.15
CA LYS A 5 20.58 47.12 43.83
C LYS A 5 19.30 47.24 43.00
N LYS A 6 19.18 46.41 41.95
CA LYS A 6 17.94 46.27 41.17
C LYS A 6 16.79 45.96 42.11
N CYS A 7 15.65 46.60 41.88
CA CYS A 7 14.43 46.40 42.66
C CYS A 7 13.93 44.95 42.48
N PHE A 8 13.42 44.30 43.53
CA PHE A 8 12.99 42.89 43.43
C PHE A 8 11.87 42.67 42.40
N TYR A 9 10.98 43.64 42.25
CA TYR A 9 9.94 43.66 41.22
C TYR A 9 10.55 43.65 39.80
N GLU A 10 11.63 44.41 39.58
CA GLU A 10 12.36 44.42 38.30
C GLU A 10 13.13 43.12 38.05
N ILE A 11 13.63 42.48 39.12
CA ILE A 11 14.35 41.20 39.03
C ILE A 11 13.38 40.07 38.61
N LEU A 12 12.17 40.04 39.18
CA LEU A 12 11.14 39.08 38.83
C LEU A 12 10.36 39.46 37.56
N GLY A 13 10.48 40.70 37.08
CA GLY A 13 9.78 41.19 35.90
C GLY A 13 8.28 41.44 36.13
N VAL A 14 7.90 41.83 37.35
CA VAL A 14 6.50 42.04 37.76
C VAL A 14 6.27 43.47 38.26
N SER A 15 5.02 43.95 38.22
CA SER A 15 4.63 45.26 38.75
C SER A 15 4.68 45.28 40.29
N GLN A 16 4.79 46.47 40.89
CA GLN A 16 4.61 46.66 42.33
C GLN A 16 3.19 46.30 42.81
N GLU A 17 2.22 46.32 41.90
CA GLU A 17 0.80 46.03 42.13
C GLU A 17 0.45 44.57 41.83
N ALA A 18 1.43 43.72 41.49
CA ALA A 18 1.20 42.33 41.13
C ALA A 18 0.61 41.52 42.30
N GLU A 19 -0.38 40.69 41.98
CA GLU A 19 -1.02 39.80 42.95
C GLU A 19 -0.11 38.59 43.29
N GLU A 20 -0.37 37.91 44.41
CA GLU A 20 0.50 36.84 44.92
C GLU A 20 0.68 35.68 43.93
N ASP A 21 -0.36 35.33 43.17
CA ASP A 21 -0.34 34.31 42.13
C ASP A 21 0.50 34.72 40.92
N GLU A 22 0.45 35.99 40.51
CA GLU A 22 1.30 36.55 39.45
C GLU A 22 2.78 36.54 39.86
N ILE A 23 3.09 36.90 41.10
CA ILE A 23 4.45 36.87 41.65
C ILE A 23 4.98 35.44 41.70
N GLN A 24 4.17 34.48 42.14
CA GLN A 24 4.56 33.06 42.19
C GLN A 24 4.79 32.49 40.79
N ALA A 25 3.94 32.82 39.82
CA ALA A 25 4.11 32.40 38.43
C ALA A 25 5.40 32.97 37.81
N ALA A 26 5.70 34.25 38.08
CA ALA A 26 6.92 34.89 37.60
C ALA A 26 8.19 34.29 38.22
N PHE A 27 8.16 33.90 39.50
CA PHE A 27 9.25 33.20 40.15
C PHE A 27 9.50 31.82 39.53
N GLU A 28 8.46 31.01 39.33
CA GLU A 28 8.60 29.69 38.71
C GLU A 28 9.10 29.79 37.25
N ALA A 29 8.61 30.78 36.49
CA ALA A 29 9.11 31.06 35.14
C ALA A 29 10.60 31.45 35.16
N SER A 30 11.02 32.30 36.10
CA SER A 30 12.41 32.73 36.27
C SER A 30 13.32 31.56 36.67
N LYS A 31 12.85 30.68 37.56
CA LYS A 31 13.56 29.46 37.96
C LYS A 31 13.74 28.50 36.79
N GLN A 32 12.69 28.28 35.99
CA GLN A 32 12.81 27.48 34.76
C GLN A 32 13.82 28.09 33.78
N ALA A 33 13.75 29.40 33.55
CA ALA A 33 14.69 30.11 32.68
C ALA A 33 16.14 30.00 33.17
N PHE A 34 16.35 30.05 34.49
CA PHE A 34 17.67 29.85 35.09
C PHE A 34 18.18 28.43 34.87
N GLU A 35 17.38 27.40 35.12
CA GLU A 35 17.79 26.00 34.90
C GLU A 35 18.09 25.71 33.41
N VAL A 36 17.31 26.29 32.49
CA VAL A 36 17.59 26.22 31.04
C VAL A 36 18.92 26.91 30.73
N SER A 37 19.16 28.11 31.25
CA SER A 37 20.39 28.86 31.04
C SER A 37 21.61 28.15 31.61
N LYS A 38 21.47 27.55 32.80
CA LYS A 38 22.50 26.72 33.43
C LYS A 38 22.82 25.50 32.58
N THR A 39 21.80 24.78 32.11
CA THR A 39 21.98 23.62 31.21
C THR A 39 22.68 24.03 29.91
N ALA A 40 22.27 25.15 29.30
CA ALA A 40 22.91 25.69 28.11
C ALA A 40 24.38 26.04 28.37
N PHE A 41 24.69 26.68 29.50
CA PHE A 41 26.06 26.97 29.90
C PHE A 41 26.87 25.68 30.13
N GLU A 42 26.34 24.67 30.80
CA GLU A 42 27.04 23.40 31.03
C GLU A 42 27.36 22.63 29.74
N VAL A 43 26.46 22.68 28.75
CA VAL A 43 26.67 22.08 27.43
C VAL A 43 27.69 22.87 26.62
N LEU A 44 27.56 24.21 26.60
CA LEU A 44 28.43 25.05 25.78
C LEU A 44 29.80 25.26 26.41
N ASN A 45 29.96 25.27 27.73
CA ASN A 45 31.25 25.53 28.39
C ASN A 45 32.26 24.39 28.20
N ASP A 46 31.80 23.14 28.03
CA ASP A 46 32.66 21.98 27.76
C ASP A 46 32.87 21.78 26.24
N PRO A 47 34.12 21.81 25.73
CA PRO A 47 34.39 21.68 24.30
C PRO A 47 33.91 20.37 23.66
N LYS A 48 33.91 19.25 24.42
CA LYS A 48 33.42 17.96 23.92
C LYS A 48 31.89 17.95 23.85
N LYS A 49 31.22 18.47 24.88
CA LYS A 49 29.74 18.59 24.88
C LYS A 49 29.26 19.57 23.81
N ARG A 50 29.92 20.73 23.68
CA ARG A 50 29.66 21.70 22.60
C ARG A 50 29.81 21.06 21.22
N GLY A 51 30.94 20.39 20.97
CA GLY A 51 31.17 19.71 19.71
C GLY A 51 30.16 18.58 19.42
N ALA A 52 29.65 17.89 20.44
CA ALA A 52 28.58 16.91 20.27
C ALA A 52 27.23 17.56 19.94
N TYR A 53 26.88 18.66 20.62
CA TYR A 53 25.67 19.44 20.36
C TYR A 53 25.68 20.04 18.95
N ASP A 54 26.79 20.66 18.53
CA ASP A 54 26.93 21.24 17.19
C ASP A 54 26.81 20.17 16.10
N ARG A 55 27.45 19.01 16.28
CA ARG A 55 27.30 17.86 15.37
C ARG A 55 25.88 17.30 15.35
N GLN A 56 25.16 17.31 16.46
CA GLN A 56 23.77 16.86 16.51
C GLN A 56 22.85 17.82 15.76
N LYS A 57 23.09 19.13 15.89
CA LYS A 57 22.39 20.18 15.16
C LYS A 57 22.69 20.16 13.65
N GLU A 58 23.93 19.92 13.26
CA GLU A 58 24.30 19.71 11.84
C GLU A 58 23.74 18.41 11.26
N ASN A 59 23.59 17.37 12.09
CA ASN A 59 23.03 16.07 11.69
C ASN A 59 21.52 15.95 11.99
N GLU A 60 20.81 17.06 12.25
CA GLU A 60 19.36 17.04 12.25
C GLU A 60 18.91 16.71 10.82
N LYS A 61 18.65 15.42 10.61
CA LYS A 61 18.12 14.91 9.35
C LYS A 61 16.77 15.56 9.16
N ILE A 62 16.73 16.51 8.23
CA ILE A 62 15.50 17.16 7.79
C ILE A 62 14.57 16.05 7.29
N ASP A 63 13.45 15.83 7.99
CA ASP A 63 12.37 15.05 7.41
C ASP A 63 11.65 15.94 6.38
N ILE A 64 11.97 15.70 5.11
CA ILE A 64 11.39 16.42 3.98
C ILE A 64 9.86 16.33 4.01
N LEU A 65 9.28 15.22 4.50
CA LEU A 65 7.83 15.09 4.56
C LEU A 65 7.22 16.04 5.60
N GLU A 66 7.85 16.14 6.78
CA GLU A 66 7.43 17.06 7.83
C GLU A 66 7.54 18.52 7.36
N LYS A 67 8.65 18.88 6.71
CA LYS A 67 8.81 20.24 6.16
C LYS A 67 7.81 20.58 5.06
N LEU A 68 7.46 19.63 4.19
CA LEU A 68 6.43 19.83 3.18
C LEU A 68 5.04 19.99 3.82
N GLU A 69 4.75 19.31 4.93
CA GLU A 69 3.50 19.46 5.68
C GLU A 69 3.44 20.80 6.41
N GLU A 70 4.50 21.20 7.12
CA GLU A 70 4.61 22.50 7.80
C GLU A 70 4.36 23.68 6.85
N GLN A 71 4.82 23.57 5.60
CA GLN A 71 4.68 24.61 4.57
C GLN A 71 3.40 24.48 3.73
N ASN A 72 2.52 23.53 4.06
CA ASN A 72 1.28 23.26 3.30
C ASN A 72 1.53 22.91 1.81
N LEU A 73 2.68 22.30 1.51
CA LEU A 73 3.11 21.86 0.18
C LEU A 73 2.75 20.39 -0.10
N ILE A 74 1.73 19.88 0.57
CA ILE A 74 1.24 18.50 0.46
C ILE A 74 0.91 18.11 -0.99
N HIS A 75 0.45 19.05 -1.81
CA HIS A 75 0.14 18.81 -3.21
C HIS A 75 1.37 18.49 -4.07
N ILE A 76 2.55 19.04 -3.75
CA ILE A 76 3.81 18.75 -4.43
C ILE A 76 4.23 17.31 -4.12
N ARG A 77 4.18 16.95 -2.83
CA ARG A 77 4.41 15.60 -2.33
C ARG A 77 3.53 14.61 -3.10
N ASP A 78 2.21 14.84 -3.13
CA ASP A 78 1.27 13.92 -3.75
C ASP A 78 1.49 13.78 -5.26
N ARG A 79 1.94 14.83 -5.96
CA ARG A 79 2.33 14.76 -7.38
C ARG A 79 3.59 13.94 -7.61
N ILE A 80 4.65 14.20 -6.84
CA ILE A 80 5.92 13.46 -6.96
C ILE A 80 5.67 11.98 -6.73
N PHE A 81 5.05 11.64 -5.59
CA PHE A 81 4.81 10.26 -5.24
C PHE A 81 3.67 9.62 -6.04
N GLY A 82 2.79 10.41 -6.65
CA GLY A 82 1.82 9.94 -7.64
C GLY A 82 2.47 9.47 -8.94
N ALA A 83 3.63 10.01 -9.30
CA ALA A 83 4.37 9.65 -10.50
C ALA A 83 5.29 8.43 -10.33
N LEU A 84 5.62 8.06 -9.09
CA LEU A 84 6.51 6.92 -8.82
C LEU A 84 5.84 5.58 -9.13
N ASP A 85 6.62 4.64 -9.65
CA ASP A 85 6.19 3.25 -9.81
C ASP A 85 6.30 2.47 -8.48
N ASP A 86 5.86 1.21 -8.47
CA ASP A 86 5.89 0.40 -7.25
C ASP A 86 7.32 0.08 -6.77
N ARG A 87 8.30 0.08 -7.68
CA ARG A 87 9.72 -0.15 -7.36
C ARG A 87 10.29 1.08 -6.65
N ASP A 88 10.02 2.26 -7.19
CA ASP A 88 10.48 3.53 -6.61
C ASP A 88 9.83 3.75 -5.24
N ILE A 89 8.53 3.46 -5.10
CA ILE A 89 7.83 3.48 -3.81
C ILE A 89 8.49 2.53 -2.80
N HIS A 90 8.85 1.31 -3.23
CA HIS A 90 9.54 0.37 -2.36
C HIS A 90 10.90 0.91 -1.90
N ASN A 91 11.70 1.45 -2.82
CA ASN A 91 13.01 2.02 -2.50
C ASN A 91 12.89 3.21 -1.53
N CYS A 92 11.97 4.13 -1.80
CA CYS A 92 11.69 5.26 -0.92
C CYS A 92 11.23 4.81 0.48
N SER A 93 10.50 3.70 0.60
CA SER A 93 10.08 3.19 1.91
C SER A 93 11.22 2.70 2.81
N GLN A 94 12.43 2.50 2.26
CA GLN A 94 13.62 2.09 3.01
C GLN A 94 14.38 3.26 3.64
N VAL A 95 14.04 4.51 3.30
CA VAL A 95 14.79 5.70 3.72
C VAL A 95 14.64 5.97 5.22
N SER A 96 13.42 5.93 5.74
CA SER A 96 13.14 6.13 7.17
C SER A 96 11.77 5.55 7.56
N LYS A 97 11.48 5.48 8.86
CA LYS A 97 10.16 5.03 9.36
C LYS A 97 9.02 5.96 8.92
N SER A 98 9.27 7.27 8.89
CA SER A 98 8.31 8.28 8.41
C SER A 98 7.94 8.00 6.95
N TRP A 99 8.96 7.80 6.10
CA TRP A 99 8.78 7.44 4.69
C TRP A 99 8.08 6.09 4.52
N GLN A 100 8.42 5.09 5.33
CA GLN A 100 7.75 3.79 5.30
C GLN A 100 6.25 3.91 5.59
N ASN A 101 5.87 4.70 6.60
CA ASN A 101 4.47 4.93 6.96
C ASN A 101 3.73 5.70 5.87
N PHE A 102 4.35 6.75 5.34
CA PHE A 102 3.78 7.52 4.24
C PHE A 102 3.56 6.66 2.98
N MET A 103 4.53 5.83 2.60
CA MET A 103 4.43 4.93 1.45
C MET A 103 3.33 3.87 1.64
N LYS A 104 3.10 3.40 2.87
CA LYS A 104 1.94 2.53 3.18
C LYS A 104 0.63 3.26 2.90
N THR A 105 0.52 4.52 3.28
CA THR A 105 -0.68 5.35 3.01
C THR A 105 -0.91 5.53 1.51
N ILE A 106 0.13 5.88 0.74
CA ILE A 106 0.02 6.01 -0.71
C ILE A 106 -0.43 4.70 -1.35
N ARG A 107 0.17 3.57 -0.97
CA ARG A 107 -0.22 2.26 -1.48
C ARG A 107 -1.68 1.95 -1.17
N HIS A 108 -2.13 2.27 0.05
CA HIS A 108 -3.53 2.10 0.44
C HIS A 108 -4.49 2.94 -0.43
N VAL A 109 -4.17 4.22 -0.65
CA VAL A 109 -4.97 5.13 -1.48
C VAL A 109 -5.01 4.66 -2.94
N ARG A 110 -3.86 4.28 -3.52
CA ARG A 110 -3.79 3.73 -4.89
C ARG A 110 -4.62 2.46 -5.02
N LYS A 111 -4.49 1.52 -4.07
CA LYS A 111 -5.30 0.31 -4.04
C LYS A 111 -6.79 0.64 -3.97
N LYS A 112 -7.20 1.55 -3.09
CA LYS A 112 -8.61 1.97 -2.95
C LYS A 112 -9.14 2.58 -4.24
N LYS A 113 -8.37 3.45 -4.91
CA LYS A 113 -8.75 4.04 -6.20
C LYS A 113 -8.92 2.98 -7.29
N LEU A 114 -7.97 2.05 -7.41
CA LEU A 114 -8.06 0.94 -8.37
C LEU A 114 -9.27 0.04 -8.07
N ARG A 115 -9.54 -0.29 -6.79
CA ARG A 115 -10.74 -1.05 -6.41
C ARG A 115 -12.03 -0.33 -6.80
N MET A 116 -12.11 0.98 -6.61
CA MET A 116 -13.28 1.77 -7.00
C MET A 116 -13.45 1.84 -8.52
N GLU A 117 -12.35 1.98 -9.28
CA GLU A 117 -12.40 1.99 -10.75
C GLU A 117 -12.81 0.64 -11.32
N MET A 118 -12.29 -0.46 -10.75
CA MET A 118 -12.50 -1.80 -11.29
C MET A 118 -13.79 -2.44 -10.79
N GLY A 119 -14.13 -2.23 -9.51
CA GLY A 119 -15.19 -2.97 -8.84
C GLY A 119 -14.99 -4.50 -8.91
N GLU A 120 -16.01 -5.25 -8.50
CA GLU A 120 -15.98 -6.71 -8.57
C GLU A 120 -15.96 -7.22 -10.01
N ILE A 121 -16.71 -6.54 -10.89
CA ILE A 121 -16.80 -6.83 -12.33
C ILE A 121 -15.41 -6.81 -12.98
N GLY A 122 -14.60 -5.79 -12.66
CA GLY A 122 -13.24 -5.65 -13.19
C GLY A 122 -12.20 -6.58 -12.57
N GLY A 123 -12.56 -7.37 -11.55
CA GLY A 123 -11.68 -8.38 -10.96
C GLY A 123 -11.19 -8.08 -9.54
N ALA A 124 -11.64 -7.00 -8.89
CA ALA A 124 -11.28 -6.73 -7.50
C ALA A 124 -12.17 -7.53 -6.54
N GLY A 125 -11.59 -8.20 -5.54
CA GLY A 125 -12.36 -9.05 -4.63
C GLY A 125 -12.87 -10.33 -5.29
N HIS A 126 -13.82 -11.01 -4.64
CA HIS A 126 -14.52 -12.15 -5.24
C HIS A 126 -15.78 -11.69 -5.94
N PHE A 127 -16.18 -12.43 -6.98
CA PHE A 127 -17.41 -12.16 -7.72
C PHE A 127 -18.25 -13.43 -7.79
N TRP A 128 -19.53 -13.31 -7.41
CA TRP A 128 -20.51 -14.40 -7.40
C TRP A 128 -21.81 -14.03 -8.13
N GLY A 129 -21.81 -12.90 -8.84
CA GLY A 129 -22.94 -12.42 -9.62
C GLY A 129 -23.14 -13.18 -10.93
N ASN A 130 -24.03 -12.65 -11.76
CA ASN A 130 -24.47 -13.29 -13.00
C ASN A 130 -23.39 -13.27 -14.08
N ASP A 131 -22.62 -14.35 -14.17
CA ASP A 131 -21.42 -14.42 -15.01
C ASP A 131 -21.66 -15.03 -16.40
N LYS A 132 -22.90 -15.01 -16.91
CA LYS A 132 -23.16 -15.32 -18.32
C LYS A 132 -22.59 -14.25 -19.26
N ARG A 133 -22.73 -14.43 -20.58
CA ARG A 133 -22.25 -13.45 -21.55
C ARG A 133 -23.06 -12.15 -21.41
N THR A 134 -22.40 -11.00 -21.54
CA THR A 134 -23.04 -9.67 -21.48
C THR A 134 -24.17 -9.52 -22.50
N TYR A 135 -23.98 -10.04 -23.71
CA TYR A 135 -25.01 -10.09 -24.75
C TYR A 135 -26.31 -10.81 -24.31
N TYR A 136 -26.22 -11.75 -23.36
CA TYR A 136 -27.38 -12.46 -22.80
C TYR A 136 -27.82 -11.90 -21.44
N GLY A 137 -27.35 -10.71 -21.04
CA GLY A 137 -27.68 -10.05 -19.78
C GLY A 137 -26.78 -10.46 -18.60
N GLY A 138 -25.55 -10.90 -18.86
CA GLY A 138 -24.53 -11.09 -17.83
C GLY A 138 -23.90 -9.77 -17.38
N GLU A 139 -23.42 -9.73 -16.14
CA GLU A 139 -22.89 -8.52 -15.51
C GLU A 139 -21.50 -8.12 -16.02
N ARG A 140 -20.74 -9.07 -16.58
CA ARG A 140 -19.37 -8.82 -17.06
C ARG A 140 -18.93 -9.79 -18.16
N ASP A 141 -17.97 -9.34 -18.95
CA ASP A 141 -17.37 -10.16 -20.01
C ASP A 141 -16.09 -10.88 -19.55
N LEU A 142 -15.55 -11.74 -20.42
CA LEU A 142 -14.24 -12.37 -20.25
C LEU A 142 -13.12 -11.33 -20.11
N MET A 143 -12.03 -11.71 -19.43
CA MET A 143 -10.87 -10.85 -19.27
C MET A 143 -9.90 -11.00 -20.45
N GLY A 144 -9.52 -9.85 -21.03
CA GLY A 144 -8.43 -9.73 -21.98
C GLY A 144 -7.15 -9.23 -21.32
N GLU A 145 -6.15 -8.92 -22.14
CA GLU A 145 -4.85 -8.46 -21.66
C GLU A 145 -4.93 -7.18 -20.82
N LYS A 146 -5.78 -6.22 -21.24
CA LYS A 146 -5.92 -4.92 -20.56
C LYS A 146 -6.51 -5.07 -19.15
N GLU A 147 -7.54 -5.89 -19.01
CA GLU A 147 -8.19 -6.19 -17.74
C GLU A 147 -7.23 -6.92 -16.80
N LEU A 148 -6.50 -7.92 -17.34
CA LEU A 148 -5.50 -8.66 -16.57
C LEU A 148 -4.36 -7.75 -16.09
N LYS A 149 -3.86 -6.81 -16.91
CA LYS A 149 -2.87 -5.82 -16.47
C LYS A 149 -3.38 -5.00 -15.28
N LYS A 150 -4.65 -4.58 -15.29
CA LYS A 150 -5.26 -3.86 -14.16
C LYS A 150 -5.32 -4.74 -12.90
N VAL A 151 -5.72 -6.01 -13.03
CA VAL A 151 -5.74 -6.96 -11.90
C VAL A 151 -4.33 -7.17 -11.33
N LEU A 152 -3.31 -7.31 -12.18
CA LEU A 152 -1.92 -7.45 -11.74
C LEU A 152 -1.39 -6.21 -10.99
N ARG A 153 -1.76 -5.00 -11.44
CA ARG A 153 -1.47 -3.76 -10.68
C ARG A 153 -2.17 -3.74 -9.32
N LEU A 154 -3.40 -4.25 -9.25
CA LEU A 154 -4.14 -4.36 -8.00
C LEU A 154 -3.44 -5.32 -7.02
N LEU A 155 -2.92 -6.45 -7.51
CA LEU A 155 -2.08 -7.36 -6.71
C LEU A 155 -0.76 -6.70 -6.27
N ALA A 156 -0.10 -5.96 -7.15
CA ALA A 156 1.11 -5.21 -6.80
C ALA A 156 0.86 -4.14 -5.71
N ALA A 157 -0.33 -3.54 -5.71
CA ALA A 157 -0.79 -2.64 -4.65
C ALA A 157 -1.16 -3.35 -3.34
N GLY A 158 -1.04 -4.68 -3.26
CA GLY A 158 -1.27 -5.50 -2.07
C GLY A 158 -2.72 -5.92 -1.88
N GLU A 159 -3.49 -6.04 -2.96
CA GLU A 159 -4.78 -6.72 -2.91
C GLU A 159 -4.60 -8.22 -2.70
N LYS A 160 -5.44 -8.80 -1.83
CA LYS A 160 -5.36 -10.23 -1.50
C LYS A 160 -6.44 -11.06 -2.15
N THR A 161 -7.54 -10.45 -2.57
CA THR A 161 -8.65 -11.14 -3.21
C THR A 161 -8.93 -10.55 -4.58
N ILE A 162 -8.96 -11.42 -5.58
CA ILE A 162 -9.26 -11.06 -6.96
C ILE A 162 -10.17 -12.12 -7.56
N ASN A 163 -10.78 -11.79 -8.68
CA ASN A 163 -11.58 -12.73 -9.43
C ASN A 163 -11.29 -12.61 -10.92
N LEU A 164 -11.37 -13.72 -11.63
CA LEU A 164 -10.99 -13.84 -13.03
C LEU A 164 -12.07 -14.61 -13.78
N LYS A 165 -12.27 -14.25 -15.05
CA LYS A 165 -13.17 -14.95 -15.97
C LYS A 165 -12.48 -15.15 -17.31
N PHE A 166 -12.45 -16.40 -17.77
CA PHE A 166 -11.88 -16.76 -19.05
C PHE A 166 -12.88 -17.52 -19.91
N SER A 167 -12.79 -17.32 -21.23
CA SER A 167 -13.39 -18.18 -22.22
C SER A 167 -12.63 -19.51 -22.31
N TRP A 168 -13.38 -20.57 -22.55
CA TRP A 168 -12.89 -21.91 -22.85
C TRP A 168 -11.90 -22.00 -24.02
N SER A 169 -11.81 -21.01 -24.90
CA SER A 169 -10.86 -20.99 -26.02
C SER A 169 -9.58 -20.20 -25.75
N GLN A 170 -9.47 -19.51 -24.59
CA GLN A 170 -8.35 -18.61 -24.33
C GLN A 170 -7.08 -19.34 -23.91
N ASN A 171 -5.94 -18.81 -24.39
CA ASN A 171 -4.62 -19.04 -23.83
C ASN A 171 -3.90 -17.70 -23.78
N LEU A 172 -3.46 -17.29 -22.59
CA LEU A 172 -2.96 -15.94 -22.35
C LEU A 172 -1.79 -16.01 -21.38
N GLU A 173 -0.81 -15.13 -21.58
CA GLU A 173 0.25 -14.89 -20.62
C GLU A 173 0.52 -13.39 -20.56
N VAL A 174 0.32 -12.80 -19.38
CA VAL A 174 0.39 -11.35 -19.18
C VAL A 174 1.30 -11.06 -17.99
N ALA A 175 2.20 -10.10 -18.15
CA ALA A 175 3.07 -9.60 -17.10
C ALA A 175 2.86 -8.10 -16.91
N GLU A 176 2.77 -7.66 -15.66
CA GLU A 176 2.58 -6.26 -15.28
C GLU A 176 2.97 -6.06 -13.81
N ALA A 177 3.59 -4.93 -13.48
CA ALA A 177 3.92 -4.55 -12.09
C ALA A 177 4.66 -5.64 -11.28
N GLY A 178 5.50 -6.44 -11.93
CA GLY A 178 6.25 -7.52 -11.29
C GLY A 178 5.44 -8.79 -10.96
N TRP A 179 4.21 -8.86 -11.45
CA TRP A 179 3.38 -10.07 -11.43
C TRP A 179 3.25 -10.66 -12.84
N THR A 180 2.96 -11.95 -12.91
CA THR A 180 2.64 -12.64 -14.16
C THR A 180 1.48 -13.58 -13.94
N ILE A 181 0.56 -13.61 -14.89
CA ILE A 181 -0.56 -14.54 -14.94
C ILE A 181 -0.55 -15.29 -16.26
N LYS A 182 -0.75 -16.60 -16.21
CA LYS A 182 -0.89 -17.45 -17.39
C LYS A 182 -2.13 -18.31 -17.25
N PHE A 183 -3.00 -18.26 -18.25
CA PHE A 183 -4.14 -19.16 -18.38
C PHE A 183 -3.95 -20.07 -19.58
N LYS A 184 -4.22 -21.37 -19.39
CA LYS A 184 -4.24 -22.36 -20.47
C LYS A 184 -5.55 -23.14 -20.42
N THR A 185 -6.18 -23.27 -21.58
CA THR A 185 -7.43 -24.03 -21.72
C THR A 185 -7.25 -25.54 -21.59
N ALA A 186 -8.35 -26.22 -21.24
CA ALA A 186 -8.49 -27.67 -21.30
C ALA A 186 -8.81 -28.19 -22.71
N TYR A 187 -9.28 -27.36 -23.65
CA TYR A 187 -9.80 -27.83 -24.94
C TYR A 187 -8.69 -28.08 -25.96
N LYS A 188 -8.64 -29.29 -26.52
CA LYS A 188 -7.58 -29.72 -27.46
C LYS A 188 -7.52 -28.88 -28.73
N ASP A 189 -8.67 -28.49 -29.27
CA ASP A 189 -8.76 -27.64 -30.48
C ASP A 189 -8.14 -26.25 -30.28
N PHE A 190 -7.92 -25.87 -29.02
CA PHE A 190 -7.28 -24.62 -28.61
C PHE A 190 -5.95 -24.87 -27.87
N GLY A 191 -5.27 -26.00 -28.12
CA GLY A 191 -3.95 -26.31 -27.55
C GLY A 191 -3.97 -26.79 -26.08
N GLY A 192 -5.14 -27.13 -25.55
CA GLY A 192 -5.31 -27.79 -24.26
C GLY A 192 -4.98 -29.28 -24.28
N ASP A 193 -5.02 -29.92 -23.11
CA ASP A 193 -4.72 -31.35 -22.94
C ASP A 193 -5.96 -32.25 -23.01
N GLY A 194 -7.16 -31.67 -23.08
CA GLY A 194 -8.45 -32.34 -23.03
C GLY A 194 -9.01 -32.51 -21.62
N LYS A 195 -8.28 -32.15 -20.56
CA LYS A 195 -8.62 -32.52 -19.17
C LYS A 195 -8.64 -31.36 -18.19
N TYR A 196 -7.66 -30.45 -18.21
CA TYR A 196 -7.53 -29.42 -17.18
C TYR A 196 -7.42 -28.01 -17.76
N PHE A 197 -8.12 -27.09 -17.13
CA PHE A 197 -7.76 -25.68 -17.18
C PHE A 197 -6.62 -25.45 -16.22
N TYR A 198 -5.64 -24.65 -16.64
CA TYR A 198 -4.48 -24.32 -15.83
C TYR A 198 -4.39 -22.83 -15.64
N LEU A 199 -4.12 -22.42 -14.41
CA LEU A 199 -3.85 -21.03 -14.06
C LEU A 199 -2.54 -20.99 -13.29
N TRP A 200 -1.55 -20.24 -13.80
CA TRP A 200 -0.32 -19.92 -13.10
C TRP A 200 -0.31 -18.46 -12.70
N ILE A 201 0.18 -18.19 -11.50
CA ILE A 201 0.46 -16.84 -11.02
C ILE A 201 1.88 -16.81 -10.44
N ALA A 202 2.62 -15.75 -10.76
CA ALA A 202 3.97 -15.52 -10.27
C ALA A 202 4.13 -14.06 -9.81
N ASN A 203 5.02 -13.84 -8.85
CA ASN A 203 5.52 -12.53 -8.50
C ASN A 203 7.06 -12.58 -8.40
N LYS A 204 7.71 -11.42 -8.30
CA LYS A 204 9.19 -11.32 -8.18
C LYS A 204 9.79 -12.09 -6.99
N GLU A 205 9.00 -12.42 -5.97
CA GLU A 205 9.43 -13.08 -4.74
C GLU A 205 9.33 -14.62 -4.79
N GLY A 206 8.99 -15.21 -5.95
CA GLY A 206 8.97 -16.67 -6.14
C GLY A 206 7.59 -17.31 -6.04
N GLY A 207 6.53 -16.53 -6.23
CA GLY A 207 5.14 -16.98 -6.38
C GLY A 207 4.37 -17.03 -5.06
N ALA A 208 3.42 -16.11 -4.89
CA ALA A 208 2.53 -16.05 -3.72
C ALA A 208 1.53 -17.22 -3.74
N LYS A 209 1.53 -18.04 -2.68
CA LYS A 209 0.55 -19.14 -2.53
C LYS A 209 -0.86 -18.56 -2.51
N PHE A 210 -1.80 -19.28 -3.12
CA PHE A 210 -3.19 -18.84 -3.16
C PHE A 210 -4.16 -20.02 -3.09
N LYS A 211 -5.38 -19.72 -2.64
CA LYS A 211 -6.55 -20.59 -2.78
C LYS A 211 -7.43 -20.04 -3.89
N ALA A 212 -8.16 -20.92 -4.56
CA ALA A 212 -9.13 -20.53 -5.57
C ALA A 212 -10.43 -21.30 -5.39
N THR A 213 -11.56 -20.63 -5.61
CA THR A 213 -12.80 -21.32 -5.99
C THR A 213 -12.94 -21.21 -7.50
N ALA A 214 -12.98 -22.35 -8.18
CA ALA A 214 -13.12 -22.45 -9.62
C ALA A 214 -14.50 -23.03 -9.99
N GLN A 215 -15.14 -22.45 -11.00
CA GLN A 215 -16.46 -22.85 -11.48
C GLN A 215 -16.56 -22.68 -12.98
N LYS A 216 -17.35 -23.53 -13.63
CA LYS A 216 -17.74 -23.34 -15.02
C LYS A 216 -19.06 -22.61 -15.11
N ILE A 217 -19.21 -21.75 -16.11
CA ILE A 217 -20.41 -20.94 -16.29
C ILE A 217 -20.96 -21.13 -17.71
N HIS A 218 -22.24 -21.48 -17.80
CA HIS A 218 -22.92 -21.62 -19.08
C HIS A 218 -23.14 -20.23 -19.71
N PRO A 219 -22.74 -20.00 -20.97
CA PRO A 219 -22.63 -18.66 -21.51
C PRO A 219 -23.99 -17.98 -21.76
N TRP A 220 -25.07 -18.76 -21.89
CA TRP A 220 -26.43 -18.26 -22.16
C TRP A 220 -27.30 -18.11 -20.91
N THR A 221 -27.22 -19.09 -20.00
CA THR A 221 -28.11 -19.16 -18.82
C THR A 221 -27.45 -18.63 -17.56
N GLY A 222 -26.12 -18.64 -17.50
CA GLY A 222 -25.37 -18.32 -16.28
C GLY A 222 -25.31 -19.47 -15.29
N GLU A 223 -25.83 -20.64 -15.65
CA GLU A 223 -25.79 -21.84 -14.82
C GLU A 223 -24.33 -22.18 -14.46
N GLU A 224 -24.11 -22.43 -13.17
CA GLU A 224 -22.78 -22.73 -12.63
C GLU A 224 -22.64 -24.24 -12.42
N ALA A 225 -21.53 -24.81 -12.86
CA ALA A 225 -21.24 -26.23 -12.70
C ALA A 225 -19.84 -26.48 -12.13
N ASN A 226 -19.67 -27.64 -11.51
CA ASN A 226 -18.38 -28.16 -11.03
C ASN A 226 -17.62 -27.17 -10.14
N ARG A 227 -18.28 -26.57 -9.14
CA ARG A 227 -17.61 -25.74 -8.14
C ARG A 227 -16.55 -26.55 -7.39
N ARG A 228 -15.31 -26.07 -7.39
CA ARG A 228 -14.19 -26.70 -6.69
C ARG A 228 -13.37 -25.68 -5.93
N GLU A 229 -13.01 -26.02 -4.71
CA GLU A 229 -11.95 -25.33 -3.97
C GLU A 229 -10.61 -25.97 -4.32
N LEU A 230 -9.64 -25.12 -4.64
CA LEU A 230 -8.32 -25.52 -5.12
C LEU A 230 -7.26 -24.77 -4.31
N GLN A 231 -6.17 -25.46 -4.01
CA GLN A 231 -4.97 -24.89 -3.41
C GLN A 231 -3.89 -24.82 -4.48
N SER A 232 -3.17 -23.70 -4.54
CA SER A 232 -2.04 -23.58 -5.46
C SER A 232 -0.88 -24.49 -5.05
N GLU A 233 -0.23 -25.08 -6.04
CA GLU A 233 0.99 -25.86 -5.90
C GLU A 233 2.15 -25.15 -6.58
N LYS A 234 3.36 -25.31 -6.04
CA LYS A 234 4.57 -24.76 -6.65
C LYS A 234 4.86 -25.49 -7.96
N ASP A 235 5.08 -24.72 -9.02
CA ASP A 235 5.46 -25.20 -10.36
C ASP A 235 6.60 -24.32 -10.86
N GLY A 236 7.85 -24.75 -10.62
CA GLY A 236 9.04 -23.94 -10.83
C GLY A 236 9.04 -22.68 -9.99
N THR A 237 9.05 -21.51 -10.64
CA THR A 237 9.01 -20.18 -10.02
C THR A 237 7.58 -19.62 -9.87
N ARG A 238 6.57 -20.41 -10.23
CA ARG A 238 5.15 -20.01 -10.23
C ARG A 238 4.34 -20.85 -9.24
N GLN A 239 3.17 -20.34 -8.91
CA GLN A 239 2.11 -21.10 -8.25
C GLN A 239 1.06 -21.48 -9.29
N ARG A 240 0.60 -22.72 -9.29
CA ARG A 240 -0.33 -23.28 -10.28
C ARG A 240 -1.53 -23.92 -9.60
N ILE A 241 -2.70 -23.76 -10.21
CA ILE A 241 -3.86 -24.64 -9.96
C ILE A 241 -4.24 -25.39 -11.24
N LYS A 242 -4.81 -26.59 -11.07
CA LYS A 242 -5.42 -27.38 -12.13
C LYS A 242 -6.91 -27.51 -11.82
N TYR A 243 -7.75 -27.21 -12.80
CA TYR A 243 -9.20 -27.30 -12.65
C TYR A 243 -9.78 -28.23 -13.72
N GLU A 244 -10.38 -29.34 -13.30
CA GLU A 244 -10.81 -30.40 -14.22
C GLU A 244 -12.02 -29.99 -15.07
N LYS A 245 -11.94 -30.35 -16.35
CA LYS A 245 -13.00 -30.12 -17.30
C LYS A 245 -14.09 -31.20 -17.15
N VAL A 246 -15.18 -30.88 -16.43
CA VAL A 246 -16.34 -31.80 -16.28
C VAL A 246 -17.53 -31.49 -17.21
N ALA A 247 -17.87 -30.22 -17.44
CA ALA A 247 -18.98 -29.83 -18.34
C ALA A 247 -18.51 -29.00 -19.55
N ASP A 248 -19.25 -29.02 -20.67
CA ASP A 248 -18.94 -28.21 -21.86
C ASP A 248 -19.51 -26.80 -21.80
N TYR A 249 -19.10 -26.04 -20.78
CA TYR A 249 -19.52 -24.66 -20.55
C TYR A 249 -18.46 -23.68 -21.07
N GLY A 250 -18.94 -22.59 -21.70
CA GLY A 250 -18.10 -21.64 -22.43
C GLY A 250 -17.21 -20.74 -21.58
N PHE A 251 -17.44 -20.64 -20.26
CA PHE A 251 -16.62 -19.82 -19.37
C PHE A 251 -16.14 -20.58 -18.15
N VAL A 252 -15.01 -20.13 -17.61
CA VAL A 252 -14.48 -20.53 -16.30
C VAL A 252 -14.21 -19.30 -15.45
N ARG A 253 -14.72 -19.30 -14.22
CA ARG A 253 -14.50 -18.27 -13.20
C ARG A 253 -13.53 -18.80 -12.15
N PHE A 254 -12.61 -17.94 -11.71
CA PHE A 254 -11.73 -18.18 -10.57
C PHE A 254 -11.86 -17.04 -9.56
N ASN A 255 -12.28 -17.35 -8.33
CA ASN A 255 -12.21 -16.43 -7.19
C ASN A 255 -10.99 -16.79 -6.35
N LEU A 256 -9.98 -15.91 -6.28
CA LEU A 256 -8.68 -16.19 -5.69
C LEU A 256 -8.46 -15.44 -4.38
N THR A 257 -7.75 -16.08 -3.45
CA THR A 257 -7.28 -15.48 -2.19
C THR A 257 -5.81 -15.83 -1.98
N PHE A 258 -4.95 -14.82 -1.93
CA PHE A 258 -3.52 -14.97 -1.64
C PHE A 258 -3.28 -15.10 -0.13
N LEU A 259 -2.38 -16.02 0.25
CA LEU A 259 -2.07 -16.41 1.63
C LEU A 259 -0.90 -15.60 2.20
#